data_AF-A0A1G4I5K0-F1
#
_entry.id   AF-A0A1G4I5K0-F1
#
_cell.length_a   1.000
_cell.length_b   1.000
_cell.length_c   1.000
_cell.angle_alpha   90.00
_cell.angle_beta   90.00
_cell.angle_gamma   90.00
#
_symmetry.space_group_name_H-M   'P 1'
#
loop_
_entity.id
_entity.type
_entity.pdbx_description
1 polymer ?
#
loop_
_entity_poly.entity_id
_entity_poly.type
_entity_poly.pdbx_seq_one_letter_code
_entity_poly.pdbx_strand_id
1 'polypeptide(L)'
;MIDDVVTDDDFLRPDAVLMENLHKAQPWKSAPRYFRSVRVSVLAVLQMLSHSDRGRPNVVLSDGQAILSSPQTTTDTQRRENWFEVMGLLLGHFRENELIVTSTFALPVDASEVECSMNEASQMYMLEYLQYHQRTGFGVKCGWNAEEEKEVDEEIEEAECCVGWYHSHPGYTCFLSGTDVATQRVGQAAQDPWLAIVVDPVRTISTGRVDMRAFRTFPEGAVGDGTESTSADSTGIGAAPRQCGFHDPLVREYGAHGHCYYELPITLVRSTNDEKLLEHMLSRDWAAPLRGSPSLGKRHDAVQQIQQITALLEGVSPSHEGKDGSGSRTRELHRQQNNREGGRRGATAVTDASVTDVEQLCRLAETLALEAKLGAVVQGTKRTLFAPQYGVDPL
;
A
#
# COMPACT_ATOMS: atom_id res chain seq x y z
N MET A 1 -14.33 -2.32 12.39
CA MET A 1 -13.84 -1.07 11.78
C MET A 1 -14.20 0.16 12.60
N ILE A 2 -15.21 0.12 13.49
CA ILE A 2 -15.58 1.30 14.30
C ILE A 2 -14.75 1.42 15.60
N ASP A 3 -14.22 0.32 16.14
CA ASP A 3 -13.57 0.36 17.47
C ASP A 3 -12.14 0.94 17.49
N ASP A 4 -11.49 1.14 16.34
CA ASP A 4 -10.09 1.61 16.24
C ASP A 4 -9.96 3.03 15.66
N VAL A 5 -11.07 3.76 15.47
CA VAL A 5 -11.06 5.14 14.93
C VAL A 5 -11.19 6.13 16.08
N VAL A 6 -10.24 7.05 16.17
CA VAL A 6 -10.23 8.10 17.20
C VAL A 6 -11.04 9.30 16.70
N THR A 7 -11.97 9.77 17.52
CA THR A 7 -12.63 11.07 17.29
C THR A 7 -11.79 12.16 17.96
N ASP A 8 -11.22 13.04 17.15
CA ASP A 8 -10.35 14.13 17.56
C ASP A 8 -10.56 15.28 16.57
N ASP A 9 -10.76 16.51 17.02
CA ASP A 9 -10.84 17.68 16.12
C ASP A 9 -9.50 18.39 15.99
N ASP A 10 -8.55 18.13 16.90
CA ASP A 10 -7.28 18.83 16.93
C ASP A 10 -6.40 18.45 15.74
N PHE A 11 -6.57 17.27 15.14
CA PHE A 11 -5.79 16.88 13.94
C PHE A 11 -6.06 17.80 12.74
N LEU A 12 -7.16 18.57 12.71
CA LEU A 12 -7.45 19.51 11.62
C LEU A 12 -6.67 20.83 11.75
N ARG A 13 -6.13 21.14 12.93
CA ARG A 13 -5.48 22.43 13.20
C ARG A 13 -3.96 22.33 13.04
N PRO A 14 -3.35 22.87 11.97
CA PRO A 14 -1.90 22.93 11.89
C PRO A 14 -1.36 23.92 12.94
N ASP A 15 -0.18 23.63 13.48
CA ASP A 15 0.58 24.59 14.32
C ASP A 15 1.68 25.20 13.45
N ALA A 16 1.38 26.33 12.82
CA ALA A 16 2.27 26.97 11.85
C ALA A 16 3.63 27.34 12.47
N VAL A 17 3.63 27.84 13.72
CA VAL A 17 4.84 28.27 14.42
C VAL A 17 5.73 27.06 14.74
N LEU A 18 5.14 25.98 15.29
CA LEU A 18 5.87 24.75 15.57
C LEU A 18 6.44 24.15 14.28
N MET A 19 5.64 24.06 13.23
CA MET A 19 6.07 23.50 11.95
C MET A 19 7.22 24.29 11.33
N GLU A 20 7.16 25.62 11.35
CA GLU A 20 8.23 26.46 10.83
C GLU A 20 9.53 26.27 11.62
N ASN A 21 9.44 26.22 12.95
CA ASN A 21 10.60 25.96 13.80
C ASN A 21 11.21 24.58 13.54
N LEU A 22 10.38 23.54 13.42
CA LEU A 22 10.83 22.19 13.10
C LEU A 22 11.41 22.11 11.68
N HIS A 23 10.84 22.83 10.72
CA HIS A 23 11.36 22.88 9.36
C HIS A 23 12.72 23.61 9.28
N LYS A 24 12.96 24.61 10.14
CA LYS A 24 14.28 25.25 10.29
C LYS A 24 15.29 24.31 10.96
N ALA A 25 14.86 23.56 11.99
CA ALA A 25 15.75 22.68 12.74
C ALA A 25 16.05 21.33 12.04
N GLN A 26 15.12 20.84 11.22
CA GLN A 26 15.17 19.57 10.48
C GLN A 26 15.68 18.37 11.31
N PRO A 27 15.09 18.09 12.50
CA PRO A 27 15.57 17.04 13.40
C PRO A 27 15.52 15.63 12.79
N TRP A 28 14.67 15.41 11.78
CA TRP A 28 14.60 14.15 11.03
C TRP A 28 15.82 13.84 10.17
N LYS A 29 16.67 14.84 9.88
CA LYS A 29 17.94 14.61 9.17
C LYS A 29 18.98 13.93 10.05
N SER A 30 19.00 14.23 11.35
CA SER A 30 19.95 13.64 12.30
C SER A 30 19.43 12.33 12.91
N ALA A 31 18.11 12.19 13.03
CA ALA A 31 17.46 10.98 13.55
C ALA A 31 16.64 10.28 12.44
N PRO A 32 17.15 9.19 11.82
CA PRO A 32 16.49 8.49 10.72
C PRO A 32 15.06 7.98 11.02
N ARG A 33 14.77 7.71 12.30
CA ARG A 33 13.44 7.30 12.83
C ARG A 33 12.82 8.38 13.71
N TYR A 34 13.00 9.65 13.32
CA TYR A 34 12.39 10.77 14.03
C TYR A 34 10.87 10.66 14.02
N PHE A 35 10.26 10.41 12.85
CA PHE A 35 8.82 10.17 12.73
C PHE A 35 8.48 8.76 13.21
N ARG A 36 7.43 8.64 14.03
CA ARG A 36 7.08 7.39 14.73
C ARG A 36 5.64 6.94 14.51
N SER A 37 4.76 7.82 14.05
CA SER A 37 3.36 7.50 13.78
C SER A 37 2.80 8.40 12.69
N VAL A 38 1.68 7.98 12.13
CA VAL A 38 0.88 8.77 11.19
C VAL A 38 -0.57 8.79 11.66
N ARG A 39 -1.20 9.96 11.68
CA ARG A 39 -2.67 10.07 11.74
C ARG A 39 -3.21 10.28 10.33
N VAL A 40 -4.19 9.48 9.95
CA VAL A 40 -4.84 9.60 8.65
C VAL A 40 -6.33 9.80 8.87
N SER A 41 -6.87 10.88 8.29
CA SER A 41 -8.29 11.16 8.39
C SER A 41 -9.11 10.09 7.68
N VAL A 42 -10.29 9.77 8.22
CA VAL A 42 -11.23 8.85 7.56
C VAL A 42 -11.60 9.37 6.17
N LEU A 43 -11.69 10.70 5.98
CA LEU A 43 -11.93 11.31 4.68
C LEU A 43 -10.81 10.99 3.68
N ALA A 44 -9.54 11.13 4.08
CA ALA A 44 -8.39 10.80 3.26
C ALA A 44 -8.40 9.32 2.86
N VAL A 45 -8.72 8.42 3.79
CA VAL A 45 -8.85 6.98 3.50
C VAL A 45 -9.97 6.71 2.48
N LEU A 46 -11.13 7.34 2.63
CA LEU A 46 -12.23 7.19 1.69
C LEU A 46 -11.87 7.70 0.29
N GLN A 47 -11.15 8.83 0.21
CA GLN A 47 -10.65 9.39 -1.05
C GLN A 47 -9.65 8.43 -1.73
N MET A 48 -8.65 7.95 -0.98
CA MET A 48 -7.67 6.98 -1.49
C MET A 48 -8.35 5.70 -1.97
N LEU A 49 -9.22 5.10 -1.16
CA LEU A 49 -9.93 3.87 -1.53
C LEU A 49 -10.84 4.09 -2.74
N SER A 50 -11.58 5.20 -2.79
CA SER A 50 -12.43 5.52 -3.94
C SER A 50 -11.60 5.72 -5.21
N HIS A 51 -10.39 6.24 -5.10
CA HIS A 51 -9.49 6.39 -6.24
C HIS A 51 -8.88 5.05 -6.65
N SER A 52 -8.35 4.27 -5.71
CA SER A 52 -7.80 2.93 -5.97
C SER A 52 -8.84 1.98 -6.59
N ASP A 53 -10.12 2.13 -6.23
CA ASP A 53 -11.20 1.37 -6.86
C ASP A 53 -11.41 1.70 -8.34
N ARG A 54 -11.06 2.91 -8.78
CA ARG A 54 -11.13 3.31 -10.20
C ARG A 54 -10.02 2.68 -11.04
N GLY A 55 -8.98 2.12 -10.40
CA GLY A 55 -7.95 1.30 -11.06
C GLY A 55 -8.47 -0.07 -11.54
N ARG A 56 -9.72 -0.44 -11.20
CA ARG A 56 -10.35 -1.65 -11.70
C ARG A 56 -10.37 -1.69 -13.23
N PRO A 57 -10.07 -2.85 -13.84
CA PRO A 57 -10.25 -3.01 -15.28
C PRO A 57 -11.74 -2.80 -15.62
N ASN A 58 -12.00 -2.11 -16.73
CA ASN A 58 -13.36 -1.99 -17.26
C ASN A 58 -13.85 -3.38 -17.70
N VAL A 59 -14.53 -4.09 -16.81
CA VAL A 59 -15.28 -5.29 -17.16
C VAL A 59 -16.55 -4.85 -17.87
N VAL A 60 -16.47 -4.62 -19.18
CA VAL A 60 -17.68 -4.65 -20.00
C VAL A 60 -18.13 -6.11 -20.02
N LEU A 61 -19.08 -6.46 -19.15
CA LEU A 61 -19.86 -7.68 -19.31
C LEU A 61 -20.63 -7.51 -20.63
N SER A 62 -20.11 -8.13 -21.68
CA SER A 62 -20.72 -8.09 -23.00
C SER A 62 -21.98 -8.95 -23.01
N ASP A 63 -23.11 -8.37 -22.63
CA ASP A 63 -24.38 -8.75 -23.25
C ASP A 63 -24.37 -8.19 -24.69
N GLY A 64 -23.72 -8.94 -25.57
CA GLY A 64 -24.12 -9.02 -26.98
C GLY A 64 -23.43 -8.17 -28.06
N GLN A 65 -22.62 -7.16 -27.77
CA GLN A 65 -21.84 -6.50 -28.84
C GLN A 65 -20.65 -5.69 -28.33
N ALA A 66 -19.44 -6.24 -28.47
CA ALA A 66 -18.19 -5.52 -28.22
C ALA A 66 -17.87 -4.60 -29.40
N ILE A 67 -17.89 -3.28 -29.19
CA ILE A 67 -17.24 -2.34 -30.10
C ILE A 67 -15.75 -2.38 -29.79
N LEU A 68 -15.00 -2.84 -30.80
CA LEU A 68 -13.55 -2.93 -30.83
C LEU A 68 -12.93 -1.53 -30.78
N SER A 69 -12.10 -1.26 -29.78
CA SER A 69 -11.11 -0.19 -29.84
C SER A 69 -9.76 -0.65 -29.28
N SER A 70 -9.17 -1.67 -29.91
CA SER A 70 -7.71 -1.77 -30.18
C SER A 70 -7.45 -3.00 -31.10
N PRO A 71 -6.46 -2.97 -32.02
CA PRO A 71 -6.32 -3.99 -33.07
C PRO A 71 -5.98 -5.37 -32.50
N GLN A 72 -6.68 -6.38 -33.03
CA GLN A 72 -6.57 -7.78 -32.66
C GLN A 72 -5.15 -8.34 -32.90
N THR A 73 -4.54 -8.86 -31.83
CA THR A 73 -3.53 -9.91 -31.94
C THR A 73 -4.14 -11.20 -31.38
N THR A 74 -4.08 -12.25 -32.20
CA THR A 74 -4.78 -13.52 -32.04
C THR A 74 -4.00 -14.47 -31.13
N THR A 75 -4.22 -14.41 -29.81
CA THR A 75 -3.94 -15.54 -28.90
C THR A 75 -4.89 -15.47 -27.71
N ASP A 76 -5.76 -16.48 -27.63
CA ASP A 76 -6.70 -16.79 -26.55
C ASP A 76 -5.95 -17.12 -25.24
N THR A 77 -5.37 -16.08 -24.63
CA THR A 77 -4.89 -16.09 -23.26
C THR A 77 -5.91 -15.32 -22.45
N GLN A 78 -6.50 -16.00 -21.46
CA GLN A 78 -7.44 -15.44 -20.50
C GLN A 78 -6.98 -14.03 -20.11
N ARG A 79 -7.77 -13.01 -20.46
CA ARG A 79 -7.53 -11.63 -20.02
C ARG A 79 -7.57 -11.68 -18.50
N ARG A 80 -6.40 -11.66 -17.86
CA ARG A 80 -6.33 -11.36 -16.44
C ARG A 80 -6.99 -9.98 -16.28
N GLU A 81 -7.92 -9.90 -15.34
CA GLU A 81 -8.52 -8.65 -14.91
C GLU A 81 -7.45 -7.84 -14.19
N ASN A 82 -6.54 -7.24 -14.95
CA ASN A 82 -5.40 -6.56 -14.38
C ASN A 82 -5.83 -5.18 -13.91
N TRP A 83 -5.81 -5.01 -12.58
CA TRP A 83 -5.99 -3.71 -11.97
C TRP A 83 -4.76 -2.85 -12.24
N PHE A 84 -5.02 -1.57 -12.52
CA PHE A 84 -3.97 -0.58 -12.66
C PHE A 84 -3.63 0.02 -11.30
N GLU A 85 -2.35 0.27 -11.08
CA GLU A 85 -1.91 1.09 -9.98
C GLU A 85 -2.30 2.55 -10.24
N VAL A 86 -2.78 3.22 -9.20
CA VAL A 86 -3.08 4.66 -9.24
C VAL A 86 -2.26 5.37 -8.19
N MET A 87 -2.01 6.67 -8.36
CA MET A 87 -1.33 7.48 -7.36
C MET A 87 -1.96 8.85 -7.16
N GLY A 88 -1.65 9.45 -6.02
CA GLY A 88 -2.05 10.81 -5.70
C GLY A 88 -1.15 11.41 -4.62
N LEU A 89 -1.51 12.62 -4.21
CA LEU A 89 -0.77 13.36 -3.19
C LEU A 89 -1.56 13.45 -1.88
N LEU A 90 -0.79 13.56 -0.80
CA LEU A 90 -1.27 13.66 0.56
C LEU A 90 -1.19 15.12 1.01
N LEU A 91 -2.32 15.66 1.45
CA LEU A 91 -2.41 16.97 2.07
C LEU A 91 -2.52 16.82 3.59
N GLY A 92 -1.85 17.71 4.30
CA GLY A 92 -1.94 17.78 5.74
C GLY A 92 -0.78 18.55 6.35
N HIS A 93 -0.35 18.10 7.52
CA HIS A 93 0.68 18.77 8.32
C HIS A 93 1.41 17.77 9.21
N PHE A 94 2.24 18.26 10.12
CA PHE A 94 2.95 17.41 11.06
C PHE A 94 3.12 18.09 12.41
N ARG A 95 3.19 17.28 13.47
CA ARG A 95 3.43 17.73 14.84
C ARG A 95 4.53 16.90 15.43
N GLU A 96 5.64 17.53 15.77
CA GLU A 96 6.82 16.85 16.31
C GLU A 96 7.19 15.61 15.50
N ASN A 97 7.01 14.41 16.06
CA ASN A 97 7.34 13.10 15.49
C ASN A 97 6.15 12.39 14.81
N GLU A 98 5.04 13.07 14.59
CA GLU A 98 3.82 12.52 14.01
C GLU A 98 3.44 13.27 12.73
N LEU A 99 3.18 12.52 11.67
CA LEU A 99 2.67 13.06 10.40
C LEU A 99 1.15 12.97 10.40
N ILE A 100 0.48 13.99 9.86
CA ILE A 100 -0.97 14.09 9.87
C ILE A 100 -1.46 14.31 8.45
N VAL A 101 -2.26 13.38 7.95
CA VAL A 101 -2.91 13.43 6.64
C VAL A 101 -4.37 13.78 6.83
N THR A 102 -4.77 14.97 6.36
CA THR A 102 -6.14 15.49 6.50
C THR A 102 -6.98 15.19 5.27
N SER A 103 -6.39 15.24 4.08
CA SER A 103 -7.06 14.94 2.81
C SER A 103 -6.07 14.46 1.75
N THR A 104 -6.60 14.01 0.61
CA THR A 104 -5.79 13.55 -0.53
C THR A 104 -6.44 13.99 -1.84
N PHE A 105 -5.65 14.02 -2.91
CA PHE A 105 -6.18 14.18 -4.25
C PHE A 105 -5.47 13.26 -5.24
N ALA A 106 -6.25 12.79 -6.22
CA ALA A 106 -5.79 11.89 -7.27
C ALA A 106 -4.95 12.64 -8.32
N LEU A 107 -3.90 12.01 -8.83
CA LEU A 107 -3.14 12.53 -9.95
C LEU A 107 -3.47 11.76 -11.24
N PRO A 108 -3.61 12.45 -12.39
CA PRO A 108 -3.73 11.80 -13.68
C PRO A 108 -2.34 11.34 -14.13
N VAL A 109 -2.02 10.07 -13.91
CA VAL A 109 -0.68 9.51 -14.15
C VAL A 109 -0.68 8.48 -15.27
N ASP A 110 0.50 8.22 -15.81
CA ASP A 110 0.70 7.04 -16.65
C ASP A 110 0.80 5.82 -15.72
N ALA A 111 -0.22 4.98 -15.78
CA ALA A 111 -0.41 3.84 -14.91
C ALA A 111 -0.26 2.52 -15.67
N SER A 112 0.35 1.55 -15.00
CA SER A 112 0.42 0.15 -15.42
C SER A 112 -0.04 -0.76 -14.27
N GLU A 113 0.08 -2.07 -14.45
CA GLU A 113 -0.29 -3.06 -13.45
C GLU A 113 0.69 -3.14 -12.27
N VAL A 114 1.90 -2.59 -12.45
CA VAL A 114 3.05 -2.78 -11.55
C VAL A 114 3.81 -1.49 -11.26
N GLU A 115 3.39 -0.38 -11.85
CA GLU A 115 4.04 0.92 -11.70
C GLU A 115 3.10 2.04 -12.12
N CYS A 116 3.17 3.15 -11.40
CA CYS A 116 2.59 4.43 -11.78
C CYS A 116 3.67 5.52 -11.77
N SER A 117 3.67 6.40 -12.78
CA SER A 117 4.65 7.48 -12.89
C SER A 117 4.00 8.81 -13.27
N MET A 118 4.47 9.89 -12.67
CA MET A 118 4.01 11.25 -13.00
C MET A 118 4.59 11.69 -14.34
N ASN A 119 3.71 12.14 -15.24
CA ASN A 119 4.09 12.77 -16.51
C ASN A 119 3.93 14.29 -16.44
N GLU A 120 4.23 14.99 -17.55
CA GLU A 120 4.10 16.46 -17.63
C GLU A 120 2.68 16.94 -17.32
N ALA A 121 1.66 16.21 -17.79
CA ALA A 121 0.26 16.54 -17.51
C ALA A 121 -0.08 16.36 -16.02
N SER A 122 0.44 15.31 -15.37
CA SER A 122 0.32 15.11 -13.92
C SER A 122 0.91 16.27 -13.13
N GLN A 123 2.09 16.74 -13.54
CA GLN A 123 2.78 17.86 -12.89
C GLN A 123 2.01 19.18 -13.06
N MET A 124 1.46 19.44 -14.25
CA MET A 124 0.63 20.62 -14.50
C MET A 124 -0.66 20.59 -13.68
N TYR A 125 -1.34 19.43 -13.64
CA TYR A 125 -2.54 19.25 -12.82
C TYR A 125 -2.25 19.45 -11.33
N MET A 126 -1.13 18.92 -10.83
CA MET A 126 -0.68 19.13 -9.46
C MET A 126 -0.54 20.63 -9.14
N LEU A 127 0.15 21.38 -10.00
CA LEU A 127 0.34 22.82 -9.80
C LEU A 127 -0.98 23.58 -9.80
N GLU A 128 -1.87 23.30 -10.76
CA GLU A 128 -3.19 23.93 -10.85
C GLU A 128 -4.05 23.62 -9.62
N TYR A 129 -4.07 22.35 -9.19
CA TYR A 129 -4.84 21.91 -8.03
C TYR A 129 -4.37 22.59 -6.73
N LEU A 130 -3.05 22.65 -6.52
CA LEU A 130 -2.46 23.29 -5.35
C LEU A 130 -2.73 24.80 -5.32
N GLN A 131 -2.66 25.47 -6.48
CA GLN A 131 -3.02 26.90 -6.60
C GLN A 131 -4.52 27.13 -6.33
N TYR A 132 -5.39 26.23 -6.79
CA TYR A 132 -6.81 26.29 -6.49
C TYR A 132 -7.06 26.19 -4.97
N HIS A 133 -6.42 25.23 -4.31
CA HIS A 133 -6.55 25.00 -2.87
C HIS A 133 -6.02 26.17 -2.01
N GLN A 134 -5.01 26.89 -2.49
CA GLN A 134 -4.53 28.13 -1.87
C GLN A 134 -5.59 29.24 -1.91
N ARG A 135 -6.28 29.39 -3.05
CA ARG A 135 -7.23 30.49 -3.28
C ARG A 135 -8.56 30.31 -2.56
N THR A 136 -8.96 29.08 -2.26
CA THR A 136 -10.24 28.77 -1.59
C THR A 136 -10.19 28.97 -0.08
N GLY A 137 -9.07 29.42 0.49
CA GLY A 137 -8.93 29.67 1.92
C GLY A 137 -8.60 28.43 2.75
N PHE A 138 -8.33 27.28 2.11
CA PHE A 138 -7.80 26.08 2.77
C PHE A 138 -6.26 26.06 2.86
N GLY A 139 -5.62 27.22 2.63
CA GLY A 139 -4.26 27.50 3.08
C GLY A 139 -3.15 26.56 2.57
N VAL A 140 -3.19 25.95 1.39
CA VAL A 140 -2.11 24.99 1.05
C VAL A 140 -0.76 25.69 0.74
N LYS A 141 0.15 25.87 1.72
CA LYS A 141 1.47 26.47 1.46
C LYS A 141 2.36 25.45 0.76
N CYS A 142 2.63 25.70 -0.53
CA CYS A 142 3.49 24.85 -1.34
C CYS A 142 4.93 25.34 -1.21
N GLY A 143 5.74 24.58 -0.48
CA GLY A 143 7.14 24.91 -0.25
C GLY A 143 7.35 25.75 1.01
N TRP A 144 8.30 25.32 1.82
CA TRP A 144 8.73 25.98 3.06
C TRP A 144 9.74 27.10 2.82
N ASN A 145 10.17 27.27 1.56
CA ASN A 145 11.18 28.23 1.15
C ASN A 145 10.52 29.56 0.79
N ALA A 146 10.00 30.27 1.80
CA ALA A 146 9.69 31.69 1.66
C ALA A 146 10.90 32.50 2.11
N GLU A 147 11.83 32.77 1.19
CA GLU A 147 12.84 33.83 1.36
C GLU A 147 12.25 35.24 1.17
N GLU A 148 10.94 35.36 0.89
CA GLU A 148 10.28 36.67 0.86
C GLU A 148 9.72 37.02 2.23
N GLU A 149 10.44 37.89 2.94
CA GLU A 149 9.93 38.77 4.00
C GLU A 149 8.79 39.63 3.42
N LYS A 150 7.58 39.07 3.29
CA LYS A 150 6.36 39.86 3.19
C LYS A 150 5.78 39.98 4.59
N GLU A 151 5.50 41.23 4.99
CA GLU A 151 4.80 41.59 6.22
C GLU A 151 3.65 40.59 6.43
N VAL A 152 3.76 39.83 7.53
CA VAL A 152 2.83 38.78 7.90
C VAL A 152 1.55 39.46 8.35
N ASP A 153 0.55 39.53 7.48
CA ASP A 153 -0.83 39.72 7.94
C ASP A 153 -1.15 38.55 8.89
N GLU A 154 -1.64 38.88 10.09
CA GLU A 154 -1.90 37.97 11.23
C GLU A 154 -2.92 36.84 10.93
N GLU A 155 -3.42 36.69 9.70
CA GLU A 155 -4.43 35.71 9.29
C GLU A 155 -3.87 34.41 8.67
N ILE A 156 -2.55 34.24 8.54
CA ILE A 156 -1.93 33.04 7.94
C ILE A 156 -1.58 31.99 9.02
N GLU A 157 -2.57 31.53 9.79
CA GLU A 157 -2.35 30.51 10.83
C GLU A 157 -2.65 29.07 10.37
N GLU A 158 -3.45 28.87 9.32
CA GLU A 158 -4.04 27.55 9.01
C GLU A 158 -3.63 26.97 7.65
N ALA A 159 -2.33 26.78 7.44
CA ALA A 159 -1.83 26.31 6.17
C ALA A 159 -1.49 24.80 6.13
N GLU A 160 -2.25 24.02 5.35
CA GLU A 160 -1.87 22.65 5.00
C GLU A 160 -0.74 22.63 3.97
N CYS A 161 -0.03 21.52 3.83
CA CYS A 161 0.99 21.35 2.80
C CYS A 161 0.93 19.95 2.21
N CYS A 162 1.59 19.77 1.07
CA CYS A 162 1.83 18.42 0.56
C CYS A 162 2.82 17.72 1.50
N VAL A 163 2.38 16.66 2.18
CA VAL A 163 3.18 15.91 3.17
C VAL A 163 3.64 14.56 2.65
N GLY A 164 3.29 14.21 1.40
CA GLY A 164 3.65 12.94 0.83
C GLY A 164 2.80 12.55 -0.38
N TRP A 165 2.86 11.28 -0.71
CA TRP A 165 2.16 10.66 -1.82
C TRP A 165 1.58 9.31 -1.39
N TYR A 166 0.58 8.86 -2.14
CA TYR A 166 0.08 7.51 -2.01
C TYR A 166 -0.02 6.84 -3.37
N HIS A 167 0.05 5.52 -3.37
CA HIS A 167 -0.28 4.69 -4.51
C HIS A 167 -0.96 3.38 -4.09
N SER A 168 -1.52 2.67 -5.07
CA SER A 168 -2.22 1.41 -4.81
C SER A 168 -1.39 0.21 -5.28
N HIS A 169 -1.40 -0.86 -4.48
CA HIS A 169 -0.94 -2.19 -4.87
C HIS A 169 -2.14 -3.16 -4.89
N PRO A 170 -2.82 -3.35 -6.03
CA PRO A 170 -4.02 -4.19 -6.07
C PRO A 170 -3.68 -5.69 -5.93
N GLY A 171 -3.93 -6.28 -4.76
CA GLY A 171 -3.74 -7.71 -4.51
C GLY A 171 -2.31 -8.16 -4.20
N TYR A 172 -1.37 -7.22 -4.07
CA TYR A 172 0.04 -7.50 -3.77
C TYR A 172 0.44 -7.18 -2.33
N THR A 173 -0.50 -6.79 -1.46
CA THR A 173 -0.25 -6.25 -0.12
C THR A 173 0.48 -4.91 -0.13
N CYS A 174 0.57 -4.26 1.03
CA CYS A 174 1.15 -2.93 1.14
C CYS A 174 2.65 -3.00 1.49
N PHE A 175 3.51 -2.63 0.53
CA PHE A 175 4.97 -2.55 0.68
C PHE A 175 5.55 -1.55 -0.33
N LEU A 176 6.82 -1.17 -0.22
CA LEU A 176 7.51 -0.37 -1.25
C LEU A 176 8.42 -1.25 -2.11
N SER A 177 8.19 -1.23 -3.43
CA SER A 177 9.07 -1.82 -4.44
C SER A 177 10.38 -1.04 -4.59
N GLY A 178 11.30 -1.55 -5.43
CA GLY A 178 12.55 -0.83 -5.72
C GLY A 178 12.32 0.54 -6.36
N THR A 179 11.33 0.62 -7.26
CA THR A 179 10.90 1.89 -7.89
C THR A 179 10.28 2.81 -6.86
N ASP A 180 9.39 2.30 -6.00
CA ASP A 180 8.75 3.13 -4.96
C ASP A 180 9.77 3.70 -3.98
N VAL A 181 10.78 2.92 -3.61
CA VAL A 181 11.88 3.38 -2.76
C VAL A 181 12.67 4.50 -3.45
N ALA A 182 12.93 4.39 -4.76
CA ALA A 182 13.61 5.44 -5.51
C ALA A 182 12.75 6.72 -5.57
N THR A 183 11.47 6.61 -5.91
CA THR A 183 10.52 7.73 -5.93
C THR A 183 10.40 8.40 -4.56
N GLN A 184 10.27 7.61 -3.49
CA GLN A 184 10.18 8.12 -2.12
C GLN A 184 11.46 8.85 -1.70
N ARG A 185 12.65 8.38 -2.11
CA ARG A 185 13.92 9.08 -1.84
C ARG A 185 13.99 10.41 -2.56
N VAL A 186 13.59 10.47 -3.83
CA VAL A 186 13.54 11.73 -4.59
C VAL A 186 12.58 12.72 -3.93
N GLY A 187 11.39 12.27 -3.53
CA GLY A 187 10.42 13.07 -2.79
C GLY A 187 10.98 13.59 -1.47
N GLN A 188 11.51 12.70 -0.61
CA GLN A 188 12.13 13.08 0.67
C GLN A 188 13.33 14.03 0.51
N ALA A 189 14.08 13.95 -0.59
CA ALA A 189 15.20 14.85 -0.84
C ALA A 189 14.73 16.24 -1.31
N ALA A 190 13.65 16.30 -2.10
CA ALA A 190 13.12 17.54 -2.66
C ALA A 190 12.23 18.31 -1.66
N GLN A 191 11.40 17.60 -0.91
CA GLN A 191 10.45 18.16 0.05
C GLN A 191 10.36 17.25 1.27
N ASP A 192 10.81 17.71 2.43
CA ASP A 192 10.78 16.94 3.69
C ASP A 192 10.12 17.80 4.78
N PRO A 193 9.15 17.28 5.56
CA PRO A 193 8.70 15.90 5.69
C PRO A 193 7.96 15.29 4.47
N TRP A 194 8.30 14.06 4.07
CA TRP A 194 7.61 13.31 3.01
C TRP A 194 7.21 11.89 3.43
N LEU A 195 5.96 11.52 3.17
CA LEU A 195 5.35 10.22 3.50
C LEU A 195 4.99 9.43 2.24
N ALA A 196 5.14 8.10 2.26
CA ALA A 196 4.52 7.20 1.30
C ALA A 196 3.41 6.39 1.98
N ILE A 197 2.21 6.35 1.40
CA ILE A 197 1.13 5.44 1.82
C ILE A 197 0.81 4.47 0.68
N VAL A 198 0.74 3.18 0.99
CA VAL A 198 0.33 2.14 0.04
C VAL A 198 -1.02 1.59 0.45
N VAL A 199 -1.94 1.46 -0.51
CA VAL A 199 -3.31 0.95 -0.29
C VAL A 199 -3.56 -0.28 -1.16
N ASP A 200 -4.10 -1.36 -0.60
CA ASP A 200 -4.54 -2.53 -1.35
C ASP A 200 -6.08 -2.57 -1.43
N PRO A 201 -6.68 -2.09 -2.55
CA PRO A 201 -8.13 -2.09 -2.68
C PRO A 201 -8.70 -3.50 -2.76
N VAL A 202 -8.02 -4.44 -3.43
CA VAL A 202 -8.51 -5.81 -3.65
C VAL A 202 -8.66 -6.52 -2.31
N ARG A 203 -7.59 -6.51 -1.49
CA ARG A 203 -7.61 -7.08 -0.15
C ARG A 203 -8.58 -6.35 0.77
N THR A 204 -8.71 -5.03 0.62
CA THR A 204 -9.69 -4.26 1.40
C THR A 204 -11.12 -4.74 1.17
N ILE A 205 -11.52 -4.92 -0.10
CA ILE A 205 -12.86 -5.42 -0.46
C ILE A 205 -13.04 -6.87 -0.03
N SER A 206 -11.98 -7.68 -0.14
CA SER A 206 -11.99 -9.10 0.19
C SER A 206 -12.16 -9.38 1.67
N THR A 207 -11.34 -8.73 2.49
CA THR A 207 -11.32 -8.96 3.93
C THR A 207 -12.38 -8.14 4.68
N GLY A 208 -12.91 -7.08 4.04
CA GLY A 208 -13.80 -6.12 4.71
C GLY A 208 -13.07 -5.27 5.75
N ARG A 209 -11.73 -5.20 5.69
CA ARG A 209 -10.87 -4.37 6.53
C ARG A 209 -9.97 -3.54 5.63
N VAL A 210 -9.75 -2.26 5.95
CA VAL A 210 -8.83 -1.42 5.19
C VAL A 210 -7.41 -1.99 5.29
N ASP A 211 -6.84 -2.34 4.14
CA ASP A 211 -5.45 -2.75 4.00
C ASP A 211 -4.65 -1.56 3.45
N MET A 212 -3.96 -0.87 4.35
CA MET A 212 -3.10 0.25 4.03
C MET A 212 -1.92 0.29 4.99
N ARG A 213 -0.76 0.74 4.51
CA ARG A 213 0.45 0.92 5.31
C ARG A 213 1.17 2.20 4.93
N ALA A 214 1.87 2.79 5.89
CA ALA A 214 2.59 4.05 5.74
C ALA A 214 4.09 3.81 5.95
N PHE A 215 4.92 4.43 5.10
CA PHE A 215 6.34 4.16 5.04
C PHE A 215 7.17 5.43 4.86
N ARG A 216 8.40 5.38 5.36
CA ARG A 216 9.46 6.33 5.04
C ARG A 216 10.77 5.60 4.75
N THR A 217 11.56 6.12 3.82
CA THR A 217 12.88 5.57 3.50
C THR A 217 13.93 6.13 4.45
N PHE A 218 14.93 5.29 4.76
CA PHE A 218 16.11 5.75 5.49
C PHE A 218 16.95 6.70 4.60
N PRO A 219 17.60 7.73 5.19
CA PRO A 219 18.56 8.55 4.48
C PRO A 219 19.69 7.72 3.87
N GLU A 220 20.20 8.14 2.72
CA GLU A 220 21.35 7.47 2.08
C GLU A 220 22.56 7.51 3.03
N GLY A 221 23.11 6.34 3.35
CA GLY A 221 24.24 6.18 4.28
C GLY A 221 23.86 5.95 5.76
N ALA A 222 22.59 6.07 6.13
CA ALA A 222 22.15 5.76 7.50
C ALA A 222 22.07 4.25 7.79
N VAL A 223 21.89 3.42 6.75
CA VAL A 223 21.94 1.96 6.83
C VAL A 223 23.41 1.54 6.81
N GLY A 224 24.09 1.77 7.93
CA GLY A 224 25.54 1.62 8.05
C GLY A 224 26.07 1.79 9.46
N ASP A 225 25.34 1.39 10.50
CA ASP A 225 25.98 1.03 11.76
C ASP A 225 25.10 0.08 12.57
N GLY A 226 25.61 -1.14 12.72
CA GLY A 226 24.93 -2.23 13.38
C GLY A 226 25.90 -3.38 13.61
N THR A 227 27.14 -3.09 14.03
CA THR A 227 27.93 -3.89 14.99
C THR A 227 29.29 -3.24 15.26
N GLU A 228 29.64 -3.25 16.53
CA GLU A 228 30.79 -2.65 17.21
C GLU A 228 32.16 -2.75 16.52
N SER A 229 32.96 -1.71 16.81
CA SER A 229 34.41 -1.57 16.68
C SER A 229 35.25 -2.86 16.63
N THR A 230 36.10 -2.99 15.61
CA THR A 230 37.52 -3.35 15.79
C THR A 230 38.38 -2.79 14.65
N SER A 231 39.54 -2.30 15.05
CA SER A 231 40.61 -1.68 14.26
C SER A 231 41.14 -2.53 13.09
N ALA A 232 41.50 -1.85 11.98
CA ALA A 232 42.83 -1.83 11.35
C ALA A 232 42.83 -1.87 9.81
N ASP A 233 43.66 -0.97 9.29
CA ASP A 233 44.46 -0.98 8.07
C ASP A 233 43.88 -0.84 6.66
N SER A 234 44.55 0.10 5.98
CA SER A 234 44.53 0.48 4.59
C SER A 234 44.86 -0.66 3.62
N THR A 235 44.14 -0.75 2.51
CA THR A 235 44.68 -0.66 1.13
C THR A 235 43.55 -0.78 0.13
N GLY A 236 43.48 0.17 -0.81
CA GLY A 236 42.46 0.18 -1.85
C GLY A 236 42.69 -0.91 -2.90
N ILE A 237 41.60 -1.51 -3.37
CA ILE A 237 41.26 -1.90 -4.74
C ILE A 237 39.74 -2.06 -4.75
N GLY A 238 39.07 -1.48 -5.75
CA GLY A 238 37.61 -1.36 -5.83
C GLY A 238 36.87 -2.66 -5.57
N ALA A 239 36.14 -2.70 -4.46
CA ALA A 239 35.22 -3.76 -4.11
C ALA A 239 33.81 -3.33 -4.49
N ALA A 240 33.12 -4.16 -5.29
CA ALA A 240 31.67 -4.09 -5.51
C ALA A 240 30.94 -3.91 -4.16
N PRO A 241 29.80 -3.20 -4.12
CA PRO A 241 29.10 -2.93 -2.86
C PRO A 241 28.82 -4.26 -2.19
N ARG A 242 29.48 -4.47 -1.04
CA ARG A 242 29.38 -5.70 -0.26
C ARG A 242 27.90 -5.82 0.12
N GLN A 243 27.24 -6.87 -0.37
CA GLN A 243 25.92 -7.27 0.07
C GLN A 243 25.87 -7.15 1.59
N CYS A 244 25.01 -6.26 2.07
CA CYS A 244 24.73 -6.08 3.47
C CYS A 244 24.33 -7.45 4.02
N GLY A 245 25.23 -8.09 4.76
CA GLY A 245 24.96 -9.32 5.46
C GLY A 245 24.05 -9.00 6.64
N PHE A 246 22.75 -8.89 6.38
CA PHE A 246 21.76 -8.71 7.43
C PHE A 246 20.55 -9.60 7.11
N HIS A 247 20.47 -10.70 7.87
CA HIS A 247 19.24 -11.43 8.13
C HIS A 247 18.28 -10.46 8.85
N ASP A 248 17.54 -9.64 8.10
CA ASP A 248 16.53 -8.74 8.64
C ASP A 248 15.13 -9.34 8.38
N PRO A 249 14.29 -9.58 9.42
CA PRO A 249 12.91 -10.00 9.24
C PRO A 249 12.09 -9.10 8.29
N LEU A 250 12.47 -7.82 8.11
CA LEU A 250 11.81 -6.94 7.13
C LEU A 250 12.07 -7.34 5.67
N VAL A 251 13.24 -7.89 5.33
CA VAL A 251 13.51 -8.35 3.95
C VAL A 251 12.67 -9.59 3.61
N ARG A 252 12.27 -10.36 4.64
CA ARG A 252 11.34 -11.49 4.50
C ARG A 252 9.90 -11.05 4.28
N GLU A 253 9.45 -10.03 4.99
CA GLU A 253 8.09 -9.49 4.85
C GLU A 253 7.92 -8.66 3.57
N TYR A 254 8.92 -7.84 3.23
CA TYR A 254 8.81 -6.77 2.24
C TYR A 254 9.72 -6.94 1.01
N GLY A 255 10.42 -8.06 0.91
CA GLY A 255 11.30 -8.37 -0.21
C GLY A 255 12.64 -7.65 -0.18
N ALA A 256 13.36 -7.67 -1.31
CA ALA A 256 14.76 -7.25 -1.40
C ALA A 256 15.05 -5.83 -0.89
N HIS A 257 14.06 -4.94 -0.92
CA HIS A 257 14.19 -3.54 -0.51
C HIS A 257 13.65 -3.25 0.90
N GLY A 258 13.19 -4.26 1.66
CA GLY A 258 12.62 -4.05 3.00
C GLY A 258 13.54 -3.35 4.00
N HIS A 259 14.86 -3.47 3.83
CA HIS A 259 15.86 -2.79 4.67
C HIS A 259 16.02 -1.29 4.34
N CYS A 260 15.41 -0.79 3.25
CA CYS A 260 15.54 0.60 2.81
C CYS A 260 14.55 1.55 3.47
N TYR A 261 13.55 1.04 4.19
CA TYR A 261 12.46 1.82 4.77
C TYR A 261 11.97 1.24 6.09
N TYR A 262 11.13 2.00 6.78
CA TYR A 262 10.42 1.54 7.96
C TYR A 262 8.94 1.88 7.84
N GLU A 263 8.10 1.04 8.43
CA GLU A 263 6.67 1.25 8.56
C GLU A 263 6.38 2.21 9.72
N LEU A 264 5.42 3.11 9.51
CA LEU A 264 4.86 3.96 10.55
C LEU A 264 3.45 3.46 10.89
N PRO A 265 3.14 3.20 12.17
CA PRO A 265 1.80 2.83 12.60
C PRO A 265 0.81 3.94 12.25
N ILE A 266 -0.29 3.55 11.59
CA ILE A 266 -1.38 4.46 11.23
C ILE A 266 -2.45 4.45 12.32
N THR A 267 -2.83 5.63 12.78
CA THR A 267 -4.03 5.86 13.59
C THR A 267 -5.09 6.53 12.72
N LEU A 268 -6.28 5.94 12.66
CA LEU A 268 -7.41 6.53 11.96
C LEU A 268 -8.06 7.61 12.82
N VAL A 269 -8.25 8.79 12.26
CA VAL A 269 -8.89 9.92 12.95
C VAL A 269 -10.08 10.45 12.18
N ARG A 270 -11.06 10.98 12.89
CA ARG A 270 -12.20 11.68 12.30
C ARG A 270 -12.59 12.86 13.17
N SER A 271 -13.13 13.90 12.56
CA SER A 271 -13.69 15.01 13.32
C SER A 271 -15.03 14.63 13.96
N THR A 272 -15.44 15.40 14.97
CA THR A 272 -16.77 15.30 15.58
C THR A 272 -17.89 15.49 14.56
N ASN A 273 -17.64 16.29 13.52
CA ASN A 273 -18.60 16.52 12.44
C ASN A 273 -18.63 15.35 11.44
N ASP A 274 -17.48 14.79 11.11
CA ASP A 274 -17.39 13.60 10.25
C ASP A 274 -18.10 12.41 10.90
N GLU A 275 -17.94 12.23 12.21
CA GLU A 275 -18.65 11.18 12.95
C GLU A 275 -20.17 11.27 12.78
N LYS A 276 -20.74 12.46 12.98
CA LYS A 276 -22.18 12.70 12.78
C LYS A 276 -22.60 12.45 11.33
N LEU A 277 -21.80 12.92 10.37
CA LEU A 277 -22.10 12.75 8.95
C LEU A 277 -22.08 11.28 8.54
N LEU A 278 -21.05 10.54 8.97
CA LEU A 278 -20.92 9.11 8.70
C LEU A 278 -22.05 8.30 9.33
N GLU A 279 -22.46 8.63 10.56
CA GLU A 279 -23.62 8.01 11.20
C GLU A 279 -24.91 8.27 10.41
N HIS A 280 -25.12 9.50 9.95
CA HIS A 280 -26.27 9.84 9.10
C HIS A 280 -26.24 9.10 7.76
N MET A 281 -25.08 8.98 7.11
CA MET A 281 -24.94 8.21 5.86
C MET A 281 -25.24 6.73 6.09
N LEU A 282 -24.67 6.14 7.16
CA LEU A 282 -24.91 4.74 7.52
C LEU A 282 -26.38 4.48 7.87
N SER A 283 -27.07 5.43 8.54
CA SER A 283 -28.50 5.29 8.85
C SER A 283 -29.38 5.22 7.59
N ARG A 284 -28.96 5.85 6.48
CA ARG A 284 -29.67 5.83 5.20
C ARG A 284 -29.35 4.59 4.38
N ASP A 285 -28.09 4.18 4.35
CA ASP A 285 -27.58 3.10 3.51
C ASP A 285 -27.28 1.80 4.29
N TRP A 286 -27.87 1.63 5.48
CA TRP A 286 -27.68 0.44 6.33
C TRP A 286 -27.96 -0.89 5.62
N ALA A 287 -28.85 -0.86 4.63
CA ALA A 287 -29.23 -2.03 3.83
C ALA A 287 -28.23 -2.35 2.71
N ALA A 288 -27.35 -1.41 2.31
CA ALA A 288 -26.42 -1.62 1.21
C ALA A 288 -25.44 -2.78 1.46
N PRO A 289 -24.80 -2.92 2.64
CA PRO A 289 -23.99 -4.10 2.97
C PRO A 289 -24.77 -5.42 2.92
N LEU A 290 -26.08 -5.38 3.20
CA LEU A 290 -26.96 -6.56 3.15
C LEU A 290 -27.41 -6.91 1.73
N ARG A 291 -27.22 -6.04 0.73
CA ARG A 291 -27.53 -6.38 -0.67
C ARG A 291 -26.45 -7.25 -1.29
N GLY A 292 -25.18 -6.94 -1.02
CA GLY A 292 -24.05 -7.65 -1.62
C GLY A 292 -23.92 -9.12 -1.19
N SER A 293 -23.46 -9.98 -2.09
CA SER A 293 -23.00 -11.33 -1.77
C SER A 293 -21.51 -11.44 -2.06
N PRO A 294 -20.63 -11.21 -1.04
CA PRO A 294 -19.17 -11.18 -1.25
C PRO A 294 -18.63 -12.46 -1.90
N SER A 295 -19.29 -13.59 -1.63
CA SER A 295 -18.87 -14.93 -2.08
C SER A 295 -19.24 -15.30 -3.52
N LEU A 296 -20.13 -14.56 -4.19
CA LEU A 296 -20.56 -14.91 -5.56
C LEU A 296 -19.63 -14.32 -6.63
N GLY A 297 -19.20 -13.07 -6.45
CA GLY A 297 -18.30 -12.40 -7.39
C GLY A 297 -16.86 -12.93 -7.37
N LYS A 298 -16.43 -13.55 -6.26
CA LYS A 298 -15.02 -13.89 -5.99
C LYS A 298 -14.69 -15.38 -6.03
N ARG A 299 -15.60 -16.21 -6.55
CA ARG A 299 -15.38 -17.67 -6.59
C ARG A 299 -14.16 -18.04 -7.41
N HIS A 300 -13.93 -17.33 -8.51
CA HIS A 300 -12.79 -17.58 -9.37
C HIS A 300 -11.46 -17.28 -8.66
N ASP A 301 -11.36 -16.11 -8.03
CA ASP A 301 -10.19 -15.68 -7.27
C ASP A 301 -9.88 -16.63 -6.11
N ALA A 302 -10.91 -17.06 -5.37
CA ALA A 302 -10.75 -18.04 -4.30
C ALA A 302 -10.17 -19.38 -4.82
N VAL A 303 -10.62 -19.85 -5.99
CA VAL A 303 -10.06 -21.07 -6.61
C VAL A 303 -8.60 -20.85 -7.01
N GLN A 304 -8.24 -19.69 -7.57
CA GLN A 304 -6.86 -19.37 -7.91
C GLN A 304 -5.97 -19.30 -6.66
N GLN A 305 -6.42 -18.66 -5.58
CA GLN A 305 -5.69 -18.61 -4.32
C GLN A 305 -5.47 -20.02 -3.73
N ILE A 306 -6.48 -20.89 -3.77
CA ILE A 306 -6.35 -22.29 -3.35
C ILE A 306 -5.31 -23.04 -4.19
N GLN A 307 -5.29 -22.83 -5.51
CA GLN A 307 -4.28 -23.42 -6.39
C GLN A 307 -2.86 -22.93 -6.04
N GLN A 308 -2.69 -21.64 -5.76
CA GLN A 308 -1.41 -21.07 -5.33
C GLN A 308 -0.95 -21.65 -3.98
N ILE A 309 -1.84 -21.71 -2.98
CA ILE A 309 -1.57 -22.32 -1.68
C ILE A 309 -1.15 -23.79 -1.85
N THR A 310 -1.86 -24.54 -2.71
CA THR A 310 -1.55 -25.95 -3.00
C THR A 310 -0.15 -26.09 -3.60
N ALA A 311 0.20 -25.24 -4.58
CA ALA A 311 1.53 -25.25 -5.19
C ALA A 311 2.65 -24.92 -4.17
N LEU A 312 2.41 -23.96 -3.26
CA LEU A 312 3.36 -23.64 -2.19
C LEU A 312 3.50 -24.79 -1.18
N LEU A 313 2.39 -25.44 -0.80
CA LEU A 313 2.41 -26.62 0.09
C LEU A 313 3.19 -27.80 -0.50
N GLU A 314 3.03 -28.05 -1.81
CA GLU A 314 3.80 -29.07 -2.53
C GLU A 314 5.29 -28.73 -2.59
N GLY A 315 5.63 -27.43 -2.68
CA GLY A 315 7.02 -26.96 -2.65
C GLY A 315 7.68 -27.03 -1.27
N VAL A 316 6.91 -26.82 -0.19
CA VAL A 316 7.38 -26.83 1.20
C VAL A 316 7.41 -28.24 1.80
N SER A 317 6.70 -29.20 1.21
CA SER A 317 6.69 -30.59 1.69
C SER A 317 8.11 -31.15 1.75
N PRO A 318 8.59 -31.60 2.93
CA PRO A 318 9.93 -32.14 3.05
C PRO A 318 10.04 -33.36 2.13
N SER A 319 11.16 -33.47 1.41
CA SER A 319 11.50 -34.66 0.64
C SER A 319 11.70 -35.83 1.60
N HIS A 320 10.59 -36.39 2.09
CA HIS A 320 10.58 -37.46 3.07
C HIS A 320 10.19 -38.78 2.41
N GLU A 321 10.90 -39.12 1.33
CA GLU A 321 11.02 -40.48 0.83
C GLU A 321 12.50 -40.66 0.50
N GLY A 322 13.25 -41.41 1.28
CA GLY A 322 13.21 -42.86 1.17
C GLY A 322 14.09 -43.25 -0.02
N LYS A 323 15.36 -43.53 0.25
CA LYS A 323 16.21 -44.27 -0.70
C LYS A 323 15.46 -45.55 -1.03
N ASP A 324 14.91 -45.67 -2.23
CA ASP A 324 14.87 -46.91 -2.98
C ASP A 324 14.47 -46.67 -4.46
N GLY A 325 15.37 -47.10 -5.34
CA GLY A 325 15.06 -47.78 -6.60
C GLY A 325 14.25 -47.09 -7.70
N SER A 326 14.96 -46.59 -8.71
CA SER A 326 14.66 -46.78 -10.15
C SER A 326 13.29 -46.32 -10.70
N GLY A 327 13.30 -45.25 -11.51
CA GLY A 327 12.26 -45.07 -12.54
C GLY A 327 12.11 -43.65 -13.07
N SER A 328 12.71 -43.40 -14.23
CA SER A 328 12.55 -42.17 -15.03
C SER A 328 11.09 -41.86 -15.39
N ARG A 329 10.67 -40.58 -15.27
CA ARG A 329 10.00 -39.83 -16.36
C ARG A 329 9.70 -38.35 -16.01
N THR A 330 10.20 -37.49 -16.91
CA THR A 330 9.64 -36.20 -17.37
C THR A 330 9.41 -35.07 -16.36
N ARG A 331 10.42 -34.20 -16.21
CA ARG A 331 10.26 -32.78 -15.86
C ARG A 331 11.00 -31.94 -16.89
N GLU A 332 10.32 -31.65 -17.98
CA GLU A 332 10.70 -30.63 -18.93
C GLU A 332 9.43 -29.86 -19.23
N LEU A 333 9.37 -28.60 -18.77
CA LEU A 333 8.71 -27.47 -19.41
C LEU A 333 8.89 -26.21 -18.52
N HIS A 334 9.45 -25.17 -19.13
CA HIS A 334 9.53 -23.77 -18.69
C HIS A 334 10.50 -23.39 -17.56
N ARG A 335 11.80 -23.51 -17.86
CA ARG A 335 12.84 -22.61 -17.32
C ARG A 335 13.81 -22.20 -18.44
N GLN A 336 13.41 -21.22 -19.23
CA GLN A 336 14.28 -20.29 -19.95
C GLN A 336 13.69 -18.92 -19.64
N GLN A 337 14.41 -17.90 -19.18
CA GLN A 337 15.69 -17.44 -19.72
C GLN A 337 16.29 -16.47 -18.69
N ASN A 338 17.43 -16.80 -18.10
CA ASN A 338 18.54 -15.87 -17.83
C ASN A 338 19.69 -16.55 -17.08
N ASN A 339 20.90 -16.16 -17.49
CA ASN A 339 22.22 -16.41 -16.93
C ASN A 339 22.94 -17.70 -17.36
N ARG A 340 23.78 -17.51 -18.39
CA ARG A 340 25.04 -18.24 -18.58
C ARG A 340 26.17 -17.48 -17.87
N GLU A 341 27.18 -18.26 -17.47
CA GLU A 341 28.41 -17.93 -16.72
C GLU A 341 28.20 -17.92 -15.20
N GLY A 342 28.78 -18.79 -14.36
CA GLY A 342 29.82 -19.80 -14.50
C GLY A 342 30.80 -19.68 -13.32
N GLY A 343 30.59 -20.39 -12.20
CA GLY A 343 31.61 -20.49 -11.14
C GLY A 343 31.15 -20.90 -9.73
N ARG A 344 31.39 -22.18 -9.38
CA ARG A 344 31.41 -22.86 -8.07
C ARG A 344 31.32 -22.03 -6.76
N ARG A 345 30.36 -22.41 -5.89
CA ARG A 345 30.37 -22.66 -4.41
C ARG A 345 28.88 -22.80 -4.01
N GLY A 346 28.36 -23.80 -3.30
CA GLY A 346 28.86 -24.55 -2.14
C GLY A 346 27.91 -24.29 -0.96
N ALA A 347 26.76 -24.98 -0.95
CA ALA A 347 25.83 -25.24 0.18
C ALA A 347 25.57 -24.14 1.25
N THR A 348 24.44 -23.41 1.12
CA THR A 348 23.62 -22.85 2.24
C THR A 348 22.25 -22.26 1.82
N ALA A 349 21.82 -22.35 0.55
CA ALA A 349 20.62 -21.66 0.04
C ALA A 349 19.26 -22.36 0.30
N VAL A 350 19.24 -23.52 0.96
CA VAL A 350 18.03 -24.38 1.04
C VAL A 350 17.08 -23.97 2.19
N THR A 351 17.54 -23.21 3.18
CA THR A 351 16.73 -22.88 4.36
C THR A 351 15.90 -21.59 4.20
N ASP A 352 16.38 -20.58 3.47
CA ASP A 352 15.71 -19.28 3.40
C ASP A 352 14.47 -19.26 2.49
N ALA A 353 14.51 -19.97 1.36
CA ALA A 353 13.37 -20.08 0.46
C ALA A 353 12.17 -20.78 1.12
N SER A 354 12.43 -21.79 1.95
CA SER A 354 11.36 -22.53 2.65
C SER A 354 10.60 -21.67 3.67
N VAL A 355 11.25 -20.67 4.27
CA VAL A 355 10.62 -19.80 5.27
C VAL A 355 9.77 -18.72 4.61
N THR A 356 10.24 -18.13 3.51
CA THR A 356 9.46 -17.15 2.73
C THR A 356 8.21 -17.78 2.13
N ASP A 357 8.31 -19.03 1.67
CA ASP A 357 7.19 -19.79 1.11
C ASP A 357 6.13 -20.08 2.19
N VAL A 358 6.55 -20.38 3.43
CA VAL A 358 5.64 -20.61 4.57
C VAL A 358 4.91 -19.33 4.97
N GLU A 359 5.59 -18.19 5.04
CA GLU A 359 4.94 -16.92 5.39
C GLU A 359 3.97 -16.45 4.29
N GLN A 360 4.36 -16.56 3.02
CA GLN A 360 3.47 -16.28 1.89
C GLN A 360 2.23 -17.18 1.92
N LEU A 361 2.43 -18.46 2.22
CA LEU A 361 1.35 -19.42 2.41
C LEU A 361 0.42 -19.02 3.56
N CYS A 362 0.96 -18.64 4.72
CA CYS A 362 0.17 -18.15 5.85
C CYS A 362 -0.68 -16.93 5.45
N ARG A 363 -0.09 -15.94 4.77
CA ARG A 363 -0.80 -14.72 4.32
C ARG A 363 -1.94 -15.03 3.36
N LEU A 364 -1.71 -15.90 2.38
CA LEU A 364 -2.73 -16.33 1.42
C LEU A 364 -3.87 -17.10 2.13
N ALA A 365 -3.50 -18.01 3.03
CA ALA A 365 -4.47 -18.80 3.79
C ALA A 365 -5.32 -17.92 4.72
N GLU A 366 -4.72 -16.97 5.41
CA GLU A 366 -5.42 -16.00 6.27
C GLU A 366 -6.39 -15.13 5.46
N THR A 367 -5.95 -14.63 4.31
CA THR A 367 -6.80 -13.80 3.42
C THR A 367 -8.01 -14.60 2.94
N LEU A 368 -7.79 -15.82 2.42
CA LEU A 368 -8.86 -16.72 1.98
C LEU A 368 -9.83 -17.07 3.12
N ALA A 369 -9.30 -17.33 4.32
CA ALA A 369 -10.11 -17.63 5.50
C ALA A 369 -11.01 -16.45 5.90
N LEU A 370 -10.48 -15.22 5.87
CA LEU A 370 -11.25 -14.01 6.17
C LEU A 370 -12.35 -13.77 5.12
N GLU A 371 -12.03 -13.92 3.83
CA GLU A 371 -13.01 -13.82 2.74
C GLU A 371 -14.16 -14.82 2.89
N ALA A 372 -13.83 -16.10 3.11
CA ALA A 372 -14.80 -17.16 3.31
C ALA A 372 -15.66 -16.91 4.55
N LYS A 373 -15.05 -16.48 5.66
CA LYS A 373 -15.75 -16.14 6.89
C LYS A 373 -16.73 -14.98 6.69
N LEU A 374 -16.30 -13.89 6.05
CA LEU A 374 -17.16 -12.74 5.76
C LEU A 374 -18.35 -13.14 4.91
N GLY A 375 -18.12 -13.90 3.83
CA GLY A 375 -19.18 -14.41 2.97
C GLY A 375 -20.18 -15.30 3.71
N ALA A 376 -19.68 -16.22 4.56
CA ALA A 376 -20.52 -17.11 5.36
C ALA A 376 -21.36 -16.35 6.40
N VAL A 377 -20.77 -15.38 7.11
CA VAL A 377 -21.48 -14.54 8.10
C VAL A 377 -22.58 -13.74 7.42
N VAL A 378 -22.29 -13.08 6.29
CA VAL A 378 -23.28 -12.29 5.55
C VAL A 378 -24.45 -13.18 5.08
N GLN A 379 -24.17 -14.35 4.51
CA GLN A 379 -25.22 -15.27 4.06
C GLN A 379 -26.02 -15.88 5.22
N GLY A 380 -25.35 -16.25 6.31
CA GLY A 380 -26.00 -16.74 7.53
C GLY A 380 -26.95 -15.72 8.13
N THR A 381 -26.48 -14.47 8.29
CA THR A 381 -27.30 -13.36 8.79
C THR A 381 -28.50 -13.09 7.90
N LYS A 382 -28.33 -13.06 6.56
CA LYS A 382 -29.45 -12.90 5.63
C LYS A 382 -30.48 -14.00 5.77
N ARG A 383 -30.03 -15.26 5.91
CA ARG A 383 -30.94 -16.40 6.09
C ARG A 383 -31.71 -16.27 7.41
N THR A 384 -31.06 -15.89 8.51
CA THR A 384 -31.75 -15.71 9.80
C THR A 384 -32.74 -14.54 9.78
N LEU A 385 -32.40 -13.44 9.12
CA LEU A 385 -33.24 -12.23 9.10
C LEU A 385 -34.40 -12.31 8.09
N PHE A 386 -34.19 -12.93 6.93
CA PHE A 386 -35.11 -12.85 5.79
C PHE A 386 -35.67 -14.19 5.31
N ALA A 387 -35.15 -15.34 5.77
CA ALA A 387 -35.78 -16.60 5.37
C ALA A 387 -37.17 -16.71 6.01
N PRO A 388 -38.19 -17.14 5.25
CA PRO A 388 -39.52 -17.35 5.81
C PRO A 388 -39.42 -18.35 6.96
N GLN A 389 -39.87 -17.95 8.14
CA GLN A 389 -40.12 -18.88 9.22
C GLN A 389 -41.26 -19.78 8.75
N TYR A 390 -40.95 -21.00 8.32
CA TYR A 390 -41.96 -22.02 8.10
C TYR A 390 -42.68 -22.25 9.44
N GLY A 391 -43.85 -21.63 9.62
CA GLY A 391 -44.65 -21.79 10.83
C GLY A 391 -45.57 -20.63 11.25
N VAL A 392 -45.61 -19.49 10.54
CA VAL A 392 -46.64 -18.47 10.80
C VAL A 392 -47.64 -18.49 9.65
N ASP A 393 -48.80 -19.10 9.89
CA ASP A 393 -49.96 -19.01 9.00
C ASP A 393 -50.27 -17.53 8.73
N PRO A 394 -50.56 -17.13 7.48
CA PRO A 394 -51.07 -15.80 7.20
C PRO A 394 -52.48 -15.68 7.81
N LEU A 395 -52.63 -14.81 8.81
CA LEU A 395 -53.92 -14.33 9.31
C LEU A 395 -54.48 -13.24 8.40
#